data_AF-A0A286GHU8-F1
#
_entry.id   AF-A0A286GHU8-F1
#
_cell.length_a   1.000
_cell.length_b   1.000
_cell.length_c   1.000
_cell.angle_alpha   90.00
_cell.angle_beta   90.00
_cell.angle_gamma   90.00
#
_symmetry.space_group_name_H-M   'P 1'
#
loop_
_entity.id
_entity.type
_entity.pdbx_description
1 polymer ?
#
loop_
_entity_poly.entity_id
_entity_poly.type
_entity_poly.pdbx_seq_one_letter_code
_entity_poly.pdbx_strand_id
1 'polypeptide(L)'
;MHVVCMTKKATANKLGALGLALVDAMAEGCGDLSPSATAALLTLRHHASLGTTELAGVVGLSQPACTRMVDKLVADGLVSRLPASGRIVPIALTDEGRRLGELIQARRLGVLRDMVEVLDKKDRKDFDRLLDKLLAAAVRDPGHARRICRLCDRRACGEGACPSPMPEPPPAE
;
A
#
# COMPACT_ATOMS: atom_id res chain seq x y z
N MET A 1 4.17 35.05 18.55
CA MET A 1 4.09 34.46 17.19
C MET A 1 5.27 33.53 16.84
N HIS A 2 6.51 33.80 17.30
CA HIS A 2 7.69 32.98 17.01
C HIS A 2 7.69 31.54 17.61
N VAL A 3 7.21 31.34 18.85
CA VAL A 3 7.19 30.02 19.51
C VAL A 3 6.22 29.02 18.85
N VAL A 4 5.05 29.50 18.41
CA VAL A 4 4.06 28.69 17.68
C VAL A 4 4.56 28.31 16.28
N CYS A 5 5.35 29.18 15.63
CA CYS A 5 5.99 28.87 14.35
C CYS A 5 7.12 27.84 14.52
N MET A 6 7.93 27.95 15.58
CA MET A 6 9.00 26.99 15.88
C MET A 6 8.46 25.60 16.23
N THR A 7 7.38 25.51 17.01
CA THR A 7 6.73 24.24 17.35
C THR A 7 6.12 23.57 16.12
N LYS A 8 5.49 24.33 15.21
CA LYS A 8 5.00 23.79 13.91
C LYS A 8 6.14 23.22 13.05
N LYS A 9 7.28 23.92 12.96
CA LYS A 9 8.45 23.43 12.22
C LYS A 9 9.03 22.16 12.85
N ALA A 10 9.13 22.10 14.17
CA ALA A 10 9.59 20.91 14.88
C ALA A 10 8.65 19.70 14.65
N THR A 11 7.33 19.91 14.70
CA THR A 11 6.35 18.86 14.41
C THR A 11 6.45 18.37 12.97
N ALA A 12 6.59 19.28 12.00
CA ALA A 12 6.77 18.90 10.59
C ALA A 12 8.04 18.07 10.36
N ASN A 13 9.16 18.45 10.99
CA ASN A 13 10.40 17.68 10.91
C ASN A 13 10.25 16.28 11.52
N LYS A 14 9.60 16.17 12.69
CA LYS A 14 9.31 14.87 13.31
C LYS A 14 8.41 14.00 12.44
N LEU A 15 7.39 14.59 11.80
CA LEU A 15 6.50 13.87 10.88
C LEU A 15 7.28 13.34 9.67
N GLY A 16 8.17 14.15 9.09
CA GLY A 16 9.04 13.72 7.99
C GLY A 16 10.01 12.59 8.40
N ALA A 17 10.67 12.74 9.56
CA ALA A 17 11.59 11.74 10.08
C ALA A 17 10.88 10.42 10.41
N LEU A 18 9.69 10.48 11.02
CA LEU A 18 8.85 9.30 11.25
C LEU A 18 8.44 8.65 9.94
N GLY A 19 8.04 9.44 8.93
CA GLY A 19 7.72 8.93 7.60
C GLY A 19 8.86 8.15 6.96
N LEU A 20 10.09 8.65 7.06
CA LEU A 20 11.27 7.95 6.56
C LEU A 20 11.56 6.66 7.34
N ALA A 21 11.56 6.73 8.68
CA ALA A 21 11.79 5.56 9.54
C ALA A 21 10.77 4.44 9.28
N LEU A 22 9.50 4.80 9.05
CA LEU A 22 8.46 3.84 8.69
C LEU A 22 8.74 3.18 7.33
N VAL A 23 9.17 3.95 6.33
CA VAL A 23 9.51 3.41 5.00
C VAL A 23 10.67 2.42 5.09
N ASP A 24 11.73 2.78 5.81
CA ASP A 24 12.92 1.94 5.96
C ASP A 24 12.58 0.63 6.70
N ALA A 25 11.88 0.72 7.83
CA ALA A 25 11.50 -0.44 8.63
C ALA A 25 10.55 -1.38 7.86
N MET A 26 9.67 -0.83 7.02
CA MET A 26 8.82 -1.64 6.13
C MET A 26 9.60 -2.29 5.00
N ALA A 27 10.62 -1.62 4.44
CA ALA A 27 11.45 -2.16 3.36
C ALA A 27 12.26 -3.38 3.80
N GLU A 28 12.82 -3.35 5.01
CA GLU A 28 13.54 -4.50 5.60
C GLU A 28 12.66 -5.75 5.69
N GLY A 29 11.36 -5.60 5.89
CA GLY A 29 10.40 -6.72 5.95
C GLY A 29 10.06 -7.35 4.59
N CYS A 30 10.38 -6.69 3.47
CA CYS A 30 9.91 -7.08 2.12
C CYS A 30 10.85 -8.01 1.34
N GLY A 31 12.03 -8.34 1.88
CA GLY A 31 13.02 -9.20 1.21
C GLY A 31 13.59 -8.57 -0.08
N ASP A 32 14.00 -9.40 -1.04
CA ASP A 32 14.70 -8.97 -2.26
C ASP A 32 13.78 -8.38 -3.36
N LEU A 33 12.48 -8.26 -3.10
CA LEU A 33 11.54 -7.69 -4.07
C LEU A 33 11.68 -6.17 -4.12
N SER A 34 11.62 -5.62 -5.35
CA SER A 34 11.55 -4.18 -5.52
C SER A 34 10.25 -3.60 -4.92
N PRO A 35 10.23 -2.30 -4.54
CA PRO A 35 9.02 -1.68 -4.00
C PRO A 35 7.79 -1.82 -4.91
N SER A 36 7.97 -1.73 -6.23
CA SER A 36 6.88 -1.90 -7.20
C SER A 36 6.42 -3.35 -7.31
N ALA A 37 7.33 -4.33 -7.23
CA ALA A 37 6.99 -5.75 -7.24
C ALA A 37 6.20 -6.13 -5.97
N THR A 38 6.66 -5.66 -4.80
CA THR A 38 5.94 -5.80 -3.53
C THR A 38 4.55 -5.18 -3.61
N ALA A 39 4.45 -3.95 -4.13
CA ALA A 39 3.16 -3.29 -4.32
C ALA A 39 2.24 -4.07 -5.27
N ALA A 40 2.78 -4.68 -6.33
CA ALA A 40 2.01 -5.51 -7.26
C ALA A 40 1.44 -6.75 -6.55
N LEU A 41 2.26 -7.49 -5.79
CA LEU A 41 1.78 -8.67 -5.05
C LEU A 41 0.69 -8.31 -4.04
N LEU A 42 0.92 -7.27 -3.23
CA LEU A 42 -0.06 -6.84 -2.24
C LEU A 42 -1.34 -6.30 -2.88
N THR A 43 -1.24 -5.63 -4.03
CA THR A 43 -2.42 -5.20 -4.79
C THR A 43 -3.21 -6.41 -5.29
N LEU A 44 -2.55 -7.36 -5.96
CA LEU A 44 -3.19 -8.55 -6.51
C LEU A 44 -3.73 -9.50 -5.44
N ARG A 45 -3.34 -9.36 -4.16
CA ARG A 45 -3.99 -10.09 -3.05
C ARG A 45 -5.42 -9.59 -2.77
N HIS A 46 -5.71 -8.35 -3.11
CA HIS A 46 -7.02 -7.73 -2.88
C HIS A 46 -7.90 -7.69 -4.14
N HIS A 47 -7.39 -8.13 -5.29
CA HIS A 47 -8.09 -8.12 -6.57
C HIS A 47 -7.95 -9.50 -7.23
N ALA A 48 -9.04 -10.09 -7.72
CA ALA A 48 -8.98 -11.43 -8.34
C ALA A 48 -8.01 -11.50 -9.53
N SER A 49 -7.99 -10.45 -10.35
CA SER A 49 -6.96 -10.19 -11.37
C SER A 49 -7.01 -8.71 -11.78
N LEU A 50 -5.94 -8.21 -12.40
CA LEU A 50 -5.88 -6.85 -12.97
C LEU A 50 -5.21 -6.85 -14.34
N GLY A 51 -5.65 -5.95 -15.22
CA GLY A 51 -4.93 -5.69 -16.47
C GLY A 51 -3.61 -4.95 -16.23
N THR A 52 -2.63 -5.11 -17.13
CA THR A 52 -1.30 -4.46 -17.02
C THR A 52 -1.37 -2.94 -16.87
N THR A 53 -2.28 -2.27 -17.59
CA THR A 53 -2.44 -0.80 -17.52
C THR A 53 -2.95 -0.35 -16.16
N GLU A 54 -3.92 -1.07 -15.60
CA GLU A 54 -4.46 -0.77 -14.27
C GLU A 54 -3.40 -1.02 -13.20
N LEU A 55 -2.70 -2.16 -13.27
CA LEU A 55 -1.61 -2.49 -12.37
C LEU A 55 -0.52 -1.40 -12.41
N ALA A 56 -0.13 -0.93 -13.60
CA ALA A 56 0.85 0.14 -13.78
C ALA A 56 0.45 1.43 -13.04
N GLY A 57 -0.84 1.82 -13.14
CA GLY A 57 -1.38 2.98 -12.44
C GLY A 57 -1.33 2.85 -10.91
N VAL A 58 -1.57 1.66 -10.38
CA VAL A 58 -1.51 1.39 -8.93
C VAL A 58 -0.09 1.40 -8.40
N VAL A 59 0.84 0.74 -9.10
CA VAL A 59 2.25 0.65 -8.66
C VAL A 59 3.08 1.89 -9.03
N GLY A 60 2.53 2.81 -9.79
CA GLY A 60 3.18 4.07 -10.18
C GLY A 60 4.26 3.90 -11.24
N LEU A 61 4.09 2.94 -12.15
CA LEU A 61 5.03 2.68 -13.25
C LEU A 61 4.45 3.09 -14.60
N SER A 62 5.33 3.37 -15.57
CA SER A 62 4.93 3.40 -16.98
C SER A 62 4.52 2.00 -17.45
N GLN A 63 3.69 1.92 -18.48
CA GLN A 63 3.25 0.63 -19.01
C GLN A 63 4.42 -0.30 -19.42
N PRO A 64 5.47 0.17 -20.14
CA PRO A 64 6.62 -0.69 -20.46
C PRO A 64 7.39 -1.17 -19.22
N ALA A 65 7.51 -0.33 -18.19
CA ALA A 65 8.16 -0.72 -16.94
C ALA A 65 7.33 -1.74 -16.15
N CYS A 66 6.01 -1.57 -16.13
CA CYS A 66 5.08 -2.53 -15.53
C CYS A 66 5.16 -3.89 -16.24
N THR A 67 5.16 -3.92 -17.58
CA THR A 67 5.32 -5.16 -18.34
C THR A 67 6.59 -5.91 -17.95
N ARG A 68 7.76 -5.24 -17.91
CA ARG A 68 9.03 -5.88 -17.49
C ARG A 68 8.99 -6.40 -16.06
N MET A 69 8.38 -5.66 -15.14
CA MET A 69 8.19 -6.11 -13.76
C MET A 69 7.31 -7.36 -13.71
N VAL A 70 6.20 -7.38 -14.45
CA VAL A 70 5.30 -8.54 -14.54
C VAL A 70 6.02 -9.74 -15.14
N ASP A 71 6.82 -9.55 -16.20
CA ASP A 71 7.59 -10.64 -16.81
C ASP A 71 8.55 -11.28 -15.82
N LYS A 72 9.24 -10.46 -15.00
CA LYS A 72 10.07 -10.98 -13.91
C LYS A 72 9.26 -11.76 -12.88
N LEU A 73 8.12 -11.23 -12.43
CA LEU A 73 7.25 -11.92 -11.47
C LEU A 73 6.68 -13.24 -12.02
N VAL A 74 6.45 -13.32 -13.34
CA VAL A 74 6.05 -14.57 -14.02
C VAL A 74 7.21 -15.55 -14.03
N ALA A 75 8.42 -15.09 -14.38
CA ALA A 75 9.62 -15.93 -14.37
C ALA A 75 9.94 -16.46 -12.96
N ASP A 76 9.69 -15.66 -11.92
CA ASP A 76 9.84 -16.02 -10.52
C ASP A 76 8.68 -16.91 -10.01
N GLY A 77 7.68 -17.20 -10.85
CA GLY A 77 6.54 -18.07 -10.50
C GLY A 77 5.53 -17.45 -9.53
N LEU A 78 5.58 -16.13 -9.30
CA LEU A 78 4.76 -15.42 -8.32
C LEU A 78 3.43 -14.92 -8.91
N VAL A 79 3.38 -14.67 -10.21
CA VAL A 79 2.15 -14.29 -10.92
C VAL A 79 2.00 -15.10 -12.21
N SER A 80 0.77 -15.17 -12.70
CA SER A 80 0.43 -15.75 -14.00
C SER A 80 -0.40 -14.77 -14.82
N ARG A 81 -0.19 -14.77 -16.14
CA ARG A 81 -1.09 -14.11 -17.08
C ARG A 81 -2.23 -15.05 -17.41
N LEU A 82 -3.46 -14.57 -17.29
CA LEU A 82 -4.66 -15.29 -17.66
C LEU A 82 -4.96 -15.11 -19.16
N PRO A 83 -5.82 -15.96 -19.76
CA PRO A 83 -6.29 -15.75 -21.13
C PRO A 83 -6.81 -14.33 -21.32
N ALA A 84 -6.49 -13.74 -22.48
CA ALA A 84 -6.92 -12.38 -22.78
C ALA A 84 -8.45 -12.31 -22.86
N SER A 85 -9.03 -11.28 -22.24
CA SER A 85 -10.43 -10.90 -22.42
C SER A 85 -10.45 -9.61 -23.23
N GLY A 86 -10.78 -9.73 -24.52
CA GLY A 86 -10.66 -8.63 -25.48
C GLY A 86 -9.22 -8.12 -25.60
N ARG A 87 -8.98 -6.86 -25.22
CA ARG A 87 -7.65 -6.21 -25.26
C ARG A 87 -6.88 -6.31 -23.94
N ILE A 88 -7.48 -6.89 -22.92
CA ILE A 88 -6.90 -6.93 -21.57
C ILE A 88 -6.28 -8.30 -21.36
N VAL A 89 -5.03 -8.32 -20.90
CA VAL A 89 -4.35 -9.52 -20.40
C VAL A 89 -4.38 -9.43 -18.87
N PRO A 90 -5.28 -10.17 -18.20
CA PRO A 90 -5.36 -10.13 -16.75
C PRO A 90 -4.16 -10.83 -16.12
N ILE A 91 -3.69 -10.30 -14.99
CA ILE A 91 -2.60 -10.82 -14.19
C ILE A 91 -3.19 -11.23 -12.85
N ALA A 92 -2.86 -12.43 -12.38
CA ALA A 92 -3.29 -12.97 -11.11
C ALA A 92 -2.12 -13.59 -10.35
N LEU A 93 -2.24 -13.70 -9.02
CA LEU A 93 -1.26 -14.41 -8.21
C LEU A 93 -1.32 -15.92 -8.46
N THR A 94 -0.16 -16.56 -8.43
CA THR A 94 -0.07 -18.01 -8.22
C THR A 94 -0.29 -18.34 -6.73
N ASP A 95 -0.34 -19.62 -6.37
CA ASP A 95 -0.34 -20.03 -4.95
C ASP A 95 0.91 -19.54 -4.22
N GLU A 96 2.06 -19.57 -4.88
CA GLU A 96 3.31 -19.09 -4.30
C GLU A 96 3.31 -17.58 -4.11
N GLY A 97 2.84 -16.83 -5.11
CA GLY A 97 2.65 -15.39 -4.99
C GLY A 97 1.70 -15.00 -3.87
N ARG A 98 0.62 -15.78 -3.65
CA ARG A 98 -0.30 -15.59 -2.53
C ARG A 98 0.41 -15.74 -1.19
N ARG A 99 1.13 -16.85 -0.98
CA ARG A 99 1.88 -17.12 0.26
C ARG A 99 2.93 -16.05 0.53
N LEU A 100 3.72 -15.69 -0.49
CA LEU A 100 4.73 -14.65 -0.35
C LEU A 100 4.11 -13.30 0.00
N GLY A 101 3.04 -12.92 -0.69
CA GLY A 101 2.34 -11.67 -0.39
C GLY A 101 1.69 -11.65 1.00
N GLU A 102 1.23 -12.79 1.52
CA GLU A 102 0.77 -12.92 2.92
C GLU A 102 1.91 -12.72 3.90
N LEU A 103 3.06 -13.37 3.67
CA LEU A 103 4.25 -13.22 4.49
C LEU A 103 4.74 -11.77 4.54
N ILE A 104 4.86 -11.13 3.38
CA ILE A 104 5.27 -9.72 3.27
C ILE A 104 4.30 -8.84 4.05
N GLN A 105 2.99 -9.10 3.94
CA GLN A 105 2.03 -8.27 4.65
C GLN A 105 2.12 -8.48 6.17
N ALA A 106 2.22 -9.72 6.62
CA ALA A 106 2.36 -10.02 8.05
C ALA A 106 3.59 -9.33 8.65
N ARG A 107 4.73 -9.37 7.93
CA ARG A 107 5.97 -8.68 8.35
C ARG A 107 5.78 -7.18 8.42
N ARG A 108 5.20 -6.57 7.37
CA ARG A 108 5.01 -5.12 7.32
C ARG A 108 4.10 -4.63 8.45
N LEU A 109 2.97 -5.31 8.69
CA LEU A 109 2.09 -4.97 9.81
C LEU A 109 2.74 -5.25 11.16
N GLY A 110 3.56 -6.29 11.28
CA GLY A 110 4.30 -6.59 12.50
C GLY A 110 5.17 -5.42 12.95
N VAL A 111 6.02 -4.93 12.04
CA VAL A 111 6.91 -3.78 12.31
C VAL A 111 6.11 -2.54 12.72
N LEU A 112 5.02 -2.23 12.01
CA LEU A 112 4.17 -1.08 12.33
C LEU A 112 3.44 -1.23 13.67
N ARG A 113 2.97 -2.43 13.99
CA ARG A 113 2.33 -2.73 15.27
C ARG A 113 3.29 -2.52 16.43
N ASP A 114 4.51 -3.04 16.33
CA ASP A 114 5.53 -2.92 17.38
C ASP A 114 5.87 -1.44 17.67
N MET A 115 5.87 -0.58 16.64
CA MET A 115 6.06 0.86 16.82
C MET A 115 4.88 1.56 17.52
N VAL A 116 3.65 1.07 17.36
CA VAL A 116 2.45 1.64 18.00
C VAL A 116 2.22 1.05 19.41
N GLU A 117 2.80 -0.11 19.71
CA GLU A 117 2.71 -0.75 21.02
C GLU A 117 3.36 0.05 22.15
N VAL A 118 4.27 0.98 21.83
CA VAL A 118 4.85 1.93 22.80
C VAL A 118 3.81 2.92 23.35
N LEU A 119 2.67 3.09 22.67
CA LEU A 119 1.59 3.97 23.08
C LEU A 119 0.59 3.21 23.96
N ASP A 120 0.23 3.82 25.08
CA ASP A 120 -0.87 3.34 25.92
C ASP A 120 -2.23 3.45 25.19
N LYS A 121 -3.29 2.92 25.80
CA LYS A 121 -4.63 2.89 25.17
C LYS A 121 -5.17 4.29 24.85
N LYS A 122 -4.90 5.27 25.72
CA LYS A 122 -5.40 6.64 25.54
C LYS A 122 -4.62 7.33 24.43
N ASP A 123 -3.30 7.25 24.48
CA ASP A 123 -2.42 7.86 23.48
C ASP A 123 -2.61 7.23 22.10
N ARG A 124 -2.85 5.91 22.04
CA ARG A 124 -3.20 5.23 20.78
C ARG A 124 -4.49 5.77 20.17
N LYS A 125 -5.55 5.93 20.97
CA LYS A 125 -6.83 6.52 20.51
C LYS A 125 -6.66 7.96 20.04
N ASP A 126 -5.86 8.76 20.76
CA ASP A 126 -5.56 10.13 20.35
C ASP A 126 -4.72 10.17 19.06
N PHE A 127 -3.76 9.25 18.93
CA PHE A 127 -2.92 9.12 17.76
C PHE A 127 -3.72 8.69 16.52
N ASP A 128 -4.59 7.69 16.63
CA ASP A 128 -5.49 7.25 15.54
C ASP A 128 -6.31 8.43 15.00
N ARG A 129 -6.94 9.20 15.90
CA ARG A 129 -7.70 10.40 15.54
C ARG A 129 -6.84 11.47 14.83
N LEU A 130 -5.56 11.59 15.20
CA LEU A 130 -4.65 12.54 14.56
C LEU A 130 -4.16 12.02 13.20
N LEU A 131 -3.90 10.72 13.08
CA LEU A 131 -3.56 10.05 11.82
C LEU A 131 -4.69 10.23 10.80
N ASP A 132 -5.95 10.06 11.19
CA ASP A 132 -7.09 10.28 10.30
C ASP A 132 -7.07 11.69 9.69
N LYS A 133 -6.81 12.70 10.52
CA LYS A 133 -6.72 14.10 10.06
C LYS A 133 -5.54 14.33 9.12
N LEU A 134 -4.38 13.75 9.43
CA LEU A 134 -3.18 13.89 8.61
C LEU A 134 -3.33 13.17 7.27
N LEU A 135 -3.92 11.98 7.26
CA LEU A 135 -4.20 11.20 6.05
C LEU A 135 -5.22 11.91 5.16
N ALA A 136 -6.31 12.43 5.74
CA ALA A 136 -7.29 13.22 5.00
C ALA A 136 -6.67 14.47 4.35
N ALA A 137 -5.72 15.12 5.02
CA ALA A 137 -5.00 16.27 4.46
C ALA A 137 -3.96 15.89 3.39
N ALA A 138 -3.40 14.67 3.43
CA ALA A 138 -2.38 14.20 2.49
C ALA A 138 -2.96 13.64 1.19
N VAL A 139 -4.16 13.07 1.23
CA VAL A 139 -4.86 12.57 0.04
C VAL A 139 -5.29 13.76 -0.83
N ARG A 140 -4.99 13.69 -2.14
CA ARG A 140 -5.29 14.77 -3.09
C ARG A 140 -6.51 14.45 -3.94
N ASP A 141 -6.62 13.18 -4.33
CA ASP A 141 -7.64 12.63 -5.22
C ASP A 141 -7.78 11.12 -4.96
N PRO A 142 -8.87 10.47 -5.43
CA PRO A 142 -9.09 9.02 -5.22
C PRO A 142 -7.98 8.13 -5.78
N GLY A 143 -7.31 8.54 -6.87
CA GLY A 143 -6.17 7.81 -7.44
C GLY A 143 -4.92 7.93 -6.57
N HIS A 144 -4.68 9.09 -5.94
CA HIS A 144 -3.62 9.25 -4.96
C HIS A 144 -3.82 8.35 -3.74
N ALA A 145 -5.05 8.24 -3.26
CA ALA A 145 -5.35 7.38 -2.15
C ALA A 145 -5.12 5.89 -2.46
N ARG A 146 -5.50 5.42 -3.66
CA ARG A 146 -5.17 4.06 -4.14
C ARG A 146 -3.68 3.77 -4.01
N ARG A 147 -2.83 4.75 -4.34
CA ARG A 147 -1.37 4.61 -4.27
C ARG A 147 -0.83 4.61 -2.84
N ILE A 148 -1.40 5.40 -1.93
CA ILE A 148 -1.00 5.41 -0.51
C ILE A 148 -1.44 4.12 0.18
N CYS A 149 -2.65 3.64 -0.12
CA CYS A 149 -3.25 2.48 0.54
C CYS A 149 -2.92 1.14 -0.13
N ARG A 150 -2.13 1.11 -1.22
CA ARG A 150 -1.85 -0.11 -2.01
C ARG A 150 -1.14 -1.23 -1.24
N LEU A 151 -0.55 -0.90 -0.10
CA LEU A 151 0.08 -1.88 0.77
C LEU A 151 -0.83 -2.26 1.96
N CYS A 152 -1.82 -1.44 2.33
CA CYS A 152 -2.66 -1.67 3.52
C CYS A 152 -3.39 -3.01 3.48
N ASP A 153 -3.51 -3.68 4.63
CA ASP A 153 -4.46 -4.79 4.75
C ASP A 153 -5.86 -4.20 4.84
N ARG A 154 -6.57 -4.23 3.71
CA ARG A 154 -7.94 -3.68 3.64
C ARG A 154 -8.90 -4.35 4.60
N ARG A 155 -8.64 -5.59 5.03
CA ARG A 155 -9.50 -6.29 6.00
C ARG A 155 -9.37 -5.70 7.40
N ALA A 156 -8.20 -5.15 7.73
CA ALA A 156 -7.94 -4.55 9.05
C ALA A 156 -8.61 -3.17 9.22
N CYS A 157 -8.89 -2.46 8.13
CA CYS A 157 -9.46 -1.11 8.19
C CYS A 157 -10.98 -1.05 8.39
N GLY A 158 -11.71 -2.16 8.45
CA GLY A 158 -13.17 -2.18 8.64
C GLY A 158 -13.97 -1.39 7.58
N GLU A 159 -15.30 -1.52 7.59
CA GLU A 159 -16.17 -0.63 6.81
C GLU A 159 -16.20 0.75 7.47
N GLY A 160 -15.94 1.81 6.70
CA GLY A 160 -16.04 3.20 7.18
C GLY A 160 -14.84 3.73 7.97
N ALA A 161 -13.88 2.89 8.36
CA ALA A 161 -12.64 3.32 9.02
C ALA A 161 -11.47 3.57 8.05
N CYS A 162 -11.71 3.48 6.73
CA CYS A 162 -10.75 3.90 5.73
C CYS A 162 -10.84 5.42 5.50
N PRO A 163 -9.81 6.22 5.84
CA PRO A 163 -9.82 7.68 5.65
C PRO A 163 -9.79 8.09 4.17
N SER A 164 -9.64 7.14 3.24
CA SER A 164 -9.99 7.32 1.84
C SER A 164 -11.01 6.27 1.39
N PRO A 165 -12.30 6.64 1.28
CA PRO A 165 -13.26 5.77 0.63
C PRO A 165 -12.85 5.59 -0.83
N MET A 166 -12.65 4.34 -1.21
CA MET A 166 -12.59 3.96 -2.62
C MET A 166 -14.00 4.08 -3.19
N PRO A 167 -14.19 4.62 -4.41
CA PRO A 167 -15.44 4.39 -5.11
C PRO A 167 -15.62 2.87 -5.28
N GLU A 168 -16.85 2.40 -5.10
CA GLU A 168 -17.22 0.99 -5.29
C GLU A 168 -16.69 0.49 -6.64
N PRO A 169 -16.22 -0.78 -6.72
CA PRO A 169 -15.95 -1.36 -8.03
C PRO A 169 -17.22 -1.23 -8.89
N PRO A 170 -17.10 -0.92 -10.18
CA PRO A 170 -18.26 -0.95 -11.06
C PRO A 170 -18.91 -2.35 -10.96
N PRO A 171 -20.25 -2.44 -11.00
CA PRO A 171 -20.92 -3.73 -10.94
C PRO A 171 -20.34 -4.67 -11.99
N ALA A 172 -20.15 -5.93 -11.61
CA ALA A 172 -19.78 -6.96 -12.56
C ALA A 172 -20.93 -7.08 -13.59
N GLU A 173 -20.64 -6.77 -14.85
CA GLU A 173 -21.51 -7.10 -15.98
C GLU A 173 -21.64 -8.63 -16.12
#